data_AF-A0A3D1ZE55-F1
#
_entry.id   AF-A0A3D1ZE55-F1
#
_cell.length_a   1.000
_cell.length_b   1.000
_cell.length_c   1.000
_cell.angle_alpha   90.00
_cell.angle_beta   90.00
_cell.angle_gamma   90.00
#
_symmetry.space_group_name_H-M   'P 1'
#
loop_
_entity.id
_entity.type
_entity.pdbx_description
1 polymer ?
#
loop_
_entity_poly.entity_id
_entity_poly.type
_entity_poly.pdbx_seq_one_letter_code
_entity_poly.pdbx_strand_id
1 'polypeptide(L)' 'NFFVYRTVSNSEMGLYFLMNLPSGSDLYNAKGVIQTQDELGTKLRHRWQPLDSSRDLDIKPKSLYGVLPELPDVPN' A
#
# COMPACT_ATOMS: atom_id res chain seq x y z
N ASN A 1 10.15 -12.32 -2.30
CA ASN A 1 10.36 -10.92 -2.76
C ASN A 1 11.69 -10.44 -2.20
N PHE A 2 12.57 -9.90 -3.04
CA PHE A 2 13.86 -9.36 -2.59
C PHE A 2 13.81 -7.84 -2.55
N PHE A 3 14.29 -7.24 -1.46
CA PHE A 3 14.44 -5.78 -1.34
C PHE A 3 15.66 -5.42 -0.49
N VAL A 4 16.19 -4.23 -0.69
CA VAL A 4 17.31 -3.70 0.10
C VAL A 4 16.75 -2.69 1.09
N TYR A 5 16.99 -2.91 2.37
CA TYR A 5 16.64 -1.97 3.43
C TYR A 5 17.87 -1.68 4.27
N ARG A 6 18.20 -0.40 4.44
CA ARG A 6 19.40 0.07 5.16
C ARG A 6 20.68 -0.69 4.75
N THR A 7 20.91 -0.83 3.45
CA THR A 7 22.06 -1.54 2.83
C THR A 7 22.12 -3.06 3.03
N VAL A 8 21.12 -3.66 3.67
CA VAL A 8 21.02 -5.12 3.85
C VAL A 8 20.04 -5.68 2.82
N SER A 9 20.44 -6.75 2.13
CA SER A 9 19.56 -7.51 1.25
C SER A 9 18.64 -8.40 2.07
N ASN A 10 17.33 -8.23 1.92
CA ASN A 10 16.32 -9.00 2.61
C ASN A 10 15.55 -9.88 1.62
N SER A 11 15.12 -11.04 2.08
CA SER A 11 14.16 -11.90 1.40
C SER A 11 12.93 -12.03 2.27
N GLU A 12 11.77 -11.71 1.71
CA GLU A 12 10.50 -11.77 2.43
C GLU A 12 9.46 -12.55 1.63
N MET A 13 8.67 -13.32 2.38
CA MET A 13 7.37 -13.85 1.94
C MET A 13 6.30 -12.83 2.35
N GLY A 14 5.76 -12.10 1.37
CA GLY A 14 4.72 -11.11 1.63
C GLY A 14 3.34 -11.74 1.50
N LEU A 15 2.50 -11.59 2.53
CA LEU A 15 1.08 -11.94 2.51
C LEU A 15 0.27 -10.66 2.30
N TYR A 16 -0.53 -10.61 1.23
CA TYR A 16 -1.33 -9.45 0.86
C TYR A 16 -2.81 -9.78 1.00
N PHE A 17 -3.56 -8.90 1.67
CA PHE A 17 -4.97 -9.06 1.93
C PHE A 17 -5.74 -7.85 1.40
N LEU A 18 -6.84 -8.12 0.70
CA LEU A 18 -7.83 -7.10 0.35
C LEU A 18 -8.70 -6.84 1.57
N MET A 19 -8.81 -5.57 2.01
CA MET A 19 -9.51 -5.22 3.25
C MET A 19 -10.30 -3.93 3.09
N ASN A 20 -11.41 -3.84 3.81
CA ASN A 20 -12.14 -2.59 4.00
C ASN A 20 -11.60 -1.86 5.22
N LEU A 21 -11.40 -0.54 5.09
CA LEU A 21 -11.06 0.29 6.24
C LEU A 21 -12.32 0.56 7.09
N PRO A 22 -12.19 0.62 8.43
CA PRO A 22 -13.29 1.04 9.29
C PRO A 22 -13.77 2.44 8.92
N SER A 23 -15.09 2.64 8.86
CA SER A 23 -15.71 3.92 8.48
C SER A 23 -15.35 5.08 9.42
N GLY A 24 -14.97 4.79 10.66
CA GLY A 24 -14.48 5.77 11.63
C GLY A 24 -13.00 6.12 11.52
N SER A 25 -12.23 5.49 10.61
CA SER A 25 -10.80 5.80 10.47
C SER A 25 -10.56 7.07 9.67
N ASP A 26 -9.51 7.82 10.04
CA ASP A 26 -9.08 9.02 9.31
C ASP A 26 -8.72 8.69 7.86
N LEU A 27 -8.17 7.50 7.62
CA LEU A 27 -7.85 7.00 6.29
C LEU A 27 -9.11 6.80 5.44
N TYR A 28 -10.19 6.23 6.00
CA TYR A 28 -11.42 5.99 5.26
C TYR A 28 -12.05 7.30 4.72
N ASN A 29 -11.99 8.37 5.51
CA ASN A 29 -12.61 9.66 5.15
C ASN A 29 -11.63 10.64 4.49
N ALA A 30 -10.42 10.19 4.15
CA ALA A 30 -9.35 11.04 3.64
C ALA A 30 -9.67 11.60 2.25
N LYS A 31 -9.86 12.92 2.14
CA LYS A 31 -10.00 13.62 0.85
C LYS A 31 -8.67 14.06 0.23
N GLY A 32 -7.54 13.76 0.88
CA GLY A 32 -6.23 14.26 0.51
C GLY A 32 -5.09 13.43 1.10
N VAL A 33 -3.90 14.04 1.22
CA VAL A 33 -2.74 13.36 1.79
C VAL A 33 -2.78 13.42 3.31
N ILE A 34 -2.74 12.26 3.95
CA ILE A 34 -2.56 12.14 5.41
C ILE A 34 -1.08 11.89 5.70
N GLN A 35 -0.53 12.59 6.69
CA GLN A 35 0.83 12.34 7.17
C GLN A 35 0.77 11.65 8.53
N THR A 36 1.48 10.54 8.67
CA THR A 36 1.64 9.84 9.95
C THR A 36 3.12 9.55 10.20
N GLN A 37 3.42 8.94 11.33
CA GLN A 37 4.76 8.48 11.68
C GLN A 37 4.69 7.01 12.09
N ASP A 38 5.66 6.20 11.68
CA ASP A 38 5.78 4.82 12.14
C ASP A 38 6.43 4.75 13.54
N GLU A 39 6.50 3.54 14.10
CA GLU A 39 7.09 3.27 15.42
C GLU A 39 8.58 3.63 15.53
N LEU A 40 9.28 3.73 14.39
CA LEU A 40 10.69 4.09 14.32
C LEU A 40 10.91 5.59 14.02
N GLY A 41 9.83 6.36 13.96
CA GLY A 41 9.88 7.79 13.68
C GLY A 41 9.91 8.16 12.19
N THR A 42 9.75 7.21 11.27
CA THR A 42 9.72 7.47 9.83
C THR A 42 8.42 8.18 9.46
N LYS A 43 8.53 9.31 8.75
CA LYS A 43 7.35 10.03 8.24
C LYS A 43 6.72 9.27 7.07
N LEU A 44 5.44 8.95 7.20
CA LEU A 44 4.63 8.28 6.19
C LEU A 44 3.65 9.24 5.55
N ARG A 45 3.35 9.03 4.26
CA ARG A 45 2.33 9.76 3.51
C ARG A 45 1.33 8.78 2.94
N HIS A 46 0.07 8.93 3.30
CA HIS A 46 -1.05 8.10 2.84
C HIS A 46 -1.88 8.88 1.84
N ARG A 47 -2.27 8.24 0.74
CA ARG A 47 -3.10 8.83 -0.30
C ARG A 47 -3.89 7.74 -1.01
N TRP A 48 -5.19 7.95 -1.15
CA TRP A 48 -6.02 7.14 -2.03
C TRP A 48 -5.66 7.38 -3.49
N GLN A 49 -5.53 6.30 -4.24
CA GLN A 49 -5.27 6.33 -5.67
C GLN A 49 -6.25 5.41 -6.39
N PRO A 50 -6.80 5.83 -7.53
CA PRO A 50 -7.55 4.95 -8.42
C PRO A 50 -6.72 3.73 -8.86
N LEU A 51 -7.33 2.55 -8.96
CA LEU A 51 -6.61 1.31 -9.32
C LEU A 51 -6.07 1.32 -10.76
N ASP A 52 -6.75 2.01 -11.68
CA ASP A 52 -6.30 2.23 -13.06
C ASP A 52 -5.00 3.06 -13.13
N SER A 53 -4.80 3.99 -12.19
CA SER A 53 -3.56 4.76 -12.06
C SER A 53 -2.38 3.99 -11.44
N SER A 54 -2.59 2.73 -11.04
CA SER A 54 -1.58 1.94 -10.32
C SER A 54 -0.27 1.77 -11.11
N ARG A 55 -0.33 1.74 -12.45
CA ARG A 55 0.86 1.58 -13.32
C ARG A 55 1.79 2.79 -13.29
N ASP A 56 1.28 3.96 -12.93
CA ASP A 56 2.05 5.20 -12.84
C ASP A 56 2.71 5.37 -11.46
N LEU A 57 2.38 4.50 -10.51
CA LEU A 57 2.92 4.52 -9.14
C LEU A 57 4.09 3.55 -9.03
N ASP A 58 5.14 3.89 -8.27
CA ASP A 58 6.23 2.97 -7.95
C ASP A 58 5.84 2.02 -6.80
N ILE A 59 4.96 1.05 -7.09
CA ILE A 59 4.47 0.06 -6.12
C ILE A 59 5.50 -1.06 -5.95
N LYS A 60 5.78 -1.40 -4.69
CA LYS A 60 6.55 -2.59 -4.32
C LYS A 60 5.67 -3.59 -3.55
N PRO A 61 5.83 -4.89 -3.79
CA PRO A 61 6.65 -5.50 -4.83
C PRO A 61 6.02 -5.33 -6.22
N LYS A 62 6.86 -5.34 -7.27
CA LYS A 62 6.42 -5.18 -8.67
C LYS A 62 5.44 -6.27 -9.13
N SER A 63 5.38 -7.42 -8.44
CA SER A 63 4.39 -8.46 -8.74
C SER A 63 2.95 -8.00 -8.55
N LEU A 64 2.71 -6.97 -7.72
CA LEU A 64 1.36 -6.45 -7.47
C LEU A 64 0.73 -5.77 -8.70
N TYR A 65 1.52 -5.26 -9.64
CA TYR A 65 0.96 -4.63 -10.85
C TYR A 65 0.09 -5.56 -11.69
N GLY A 66 0.36 -6.87 -11.65
CA GLY A 66 -0.46 -7.87 -12.37
C GLY A 66 -1.75 -8.21 -11.64
N VAL A 67 -1.79 -8.07 -10.32
CA VAL A 67 -2.92 -8.53 -9.48
C VAL A 67 -3.90 -7.40 -9.19
N LEU A 68 -3.41 -6.18 -8.93
CA LEU A 68 -4.24 -5.03 -8.55
C LEU A 68 -5.39 -4.73 -9.54
N PRO A 69 -5.19 -4.80 -10.88
CA PRO A 69 -6.27 -4.54 -11.83
C PRO A 69 -7.38 -5.61 -11.86
N GLU A 70 -7.11 -6.80 -11.32
CA GLU A 70 -8.03 -7.94 -11.31
C GLU A 70 -8.79 -8.06 -9.98
N LEU A 71 -8.52 -7.17 -9.02
CA LEU A 71 -9.17 -7.21 -7.71
C LEU A 71 -10.66 -6.86 -7.82
N PRO A 72 -11.54 -7.55 -7.06
CA PRO A 72 -12.92 -7.14 -6.93
C PRO A 72 -13.03 -5.82 -6.13
N ASP A 73 -14.09 -5.06 -6.37
CA ASP A 73 -14.36 -3.79 -5.66
C ASP A 73 -14.57 -3.98 -4.15
N VAL A 74 -14.95 -5.19 -3.73
CA VAL A 74 -15.17 -5.55 -2.33
C VAL A 74 -14.45 -6.86 -1.99
N PRO A 75 -13.84 -6.98 -0.79
CA PRO A 75 -13.41 -8.26 -0.28
C PRO A 75 -14.61 -9.21 -0.15
N ASN A 76 -14.43 -10.49 -0.48
CA ASN A 76 -15.42 -11.54 -0.25
C ASN A 76 -15.65 -11.81 1.25
#